data_AF-E6MHR9-F1
#
_entry.id   AF-E6MHR9-F1
#
_cell.length_a   1.000
_cell.length_b   1.000
_cell.length_c   1.000
_cell.angle_alpha   90.00
_cell.angle_beta   90.00
_cell.angle_gamma   90.00
#
_symmetry.space_group_name_H-M   'P 1'
#
loop_
_entity.id
_entity.type
_entity.pdbx_description
1 polymer ?
#
loop_
_entity_poly.entity_id
_entity_poly.type
_entity_poly.pdbx_seq_one_letter_code
_entity_poly.pdbx_strand_id
1 'polypeptide(L)' 'MKKKTDIKEIQTEERPQHQKPDGILTKKINGKTFVTEIYFDKKSKETF' A
#
# COMPACT_ATOMS: atom_id res chain seq x y z
N MET A 1 -21.22 -27.62 -0.05
CA MET A 1 -19.92 -27.20 0.55
C MET A 1 -19.63 -25.76 0.13
N LYS A 2 -19.58 -24.82 1.09
CA LYS A 2 -19.23 -23.41 0.80
C LYS A 2 -17.71 -23.32 0.57
N LYS A 3 -17.28 -22.84 -0.60
CA LYS A 3 -15.89 -22.40 -0.81
C LYS A 3 -15.61 -21.28 0.18
N LYS A 4 -14.85 -21.57 1.23
CA LYS A 4 -14.17 -20.54 2.01
C LYS A 4 -12.98 -20.12 1.16
N THR A 5 -13.17 -19.08 0.34
CA THR A 5 -12.03 -18.37 -0.22
C THR A 5 -11.39 -17.65 0.95
N ASP A 6 -10.34 -18.26 1.48
CA ASP A 6 -9.44 -17.66 2.45
C ASP A 6 -8.77 -16.48 1.72
N ILE A 7 -9.43 -15.32 1.77
CA ILE A 7 -8.76 -14.06 1.48
C ILE A 7 -7.78 -13.95 2.64
N LYS A 8 -6.54 -14.37 2.42
CA LYS A 8 -5.42 -13.97 3.26
C LYS A 8 -5.36 -12.46 3.16
N GLU A 9 -6.11 -11.81 4.03
CA GLU A 9 -5.89 -10.43 4.42
C GLU A 9 -4.44 -10.41 4.87
N ILE A 10 -3.58 -9.91 3.99
CA ILE A 10 -2.17 -9.71 4.29
C ILE A 10 -2.19 -8.75 5.46
N GLN A 11 -2.01 -9.28 6.67
CA GLN A 11 -1.65 -8.49 7.83
C GLN A 11 -0.24 -8.00 7.55
N THR A 12 -0.15 -6.93 6.78
CA THR A 12 1.11 -6.22 6.59
C THR A 12 1.49 -5.68 7.95
N GLU A 13 2.58 -6.25 8.47
CA GLU A 13 3.38 -5.77 9.59
C GLU A 13 3.33 -4.26 9.72
N GLU A 14 3.09 -3.82 10.96
CA GLU A 14 3.57 -2.56 11.53
C GLU A 14 3.66 -1.40 10.52
N ARG A 15 2.53 -0.73 10.29
CA ARG A 15 2.53 0.57 9.62
C ARG A 15 3.63 1.43 10.27
N PRO A 16 4.62 1.94 9.50
CA PRO A 16 5.64 2.81 10.06
C PRO A 16 4.93 3.95 10.76
N GLN A 17 5.11 3.99 12.07
CA GLN A 17 4.50 4.90 13.02
C GLN A 17 4.48 6.32 12.44
N HIS A 18 3.29 6.78 12.00
CA HIS A 18 2.98 8.15 11.58
C HIS A 18 4.02 8.89 10.71
N GLN A 19 4.70 8.23 9.77
CA GLN A 19 5.49 8.96 8.78
C GLN A 19 4.56 9.56 7.73
N LYS A 20 4.73 10.87 7.44
CA LYS A 20 4.06 11.51 6.30
C LYS A 20 4.56 10.80 5.04
N PRO A 21 3.66 10.30 4.17
CA PRO A 21 4.09 9.67 2.93
C PRO A 21 4.80 10.70 2.04
N ASP A 22 5.81 10.23 1.31
CA ASP A 22 6.53 11.05 0.34
C ASP A 22 5.67 11.31 -0.89
N GLY A 23 4.77 10.37 -1.22
CA GLY A 23 3.83 10.50 -2.31
C GLY A 23 2.53 9.74 -2.08
N ILE A 24 1.50 10.11 -2.83
CA ILE A 24 0.23 9.38 -2.86
C ILE A 24 -0.05 9.03 -4.32
N LEU A 25 -0.24 7.74 -4.59
CA LEU A 25 -0.73 7.25 -5.86
C LEU A 25 -2.23 6.98 -5.76
N THR A 26 -2.99 7.54 -6.69
CA THR A 26 -4.41 7.26 -6.82
C THR A 26 -4.68 6.60 -8.17
N LYS A 27 -5.51 5.55 -8.16
CA LYS A 27 -5.92 4.87 -9.38
C LYS A 27 -7.40 4.52 -9.32
N LYS A 28 -8.13 4.87 -10.38
CA LYS A 28 -9.53 4.49 -10.54
C LYS A 28 -9.61 3.19 -11.36
N ILE A 29 -10.28 2.18 -10.81
CA ILE A 29 -10.51 0.89 -11.49
C ILE A 29 -11.99 0.55 -11.30
N ASN A 30 -12.71 0.35 -12.41
CA ASN A 30 -14.13 -0.01 -12.41
C ASN A 30 -14.99 0.88 -11.50
N GLY A 31 -14.80 2.20 -11.58
CA GLY A 31 -15.54 3.17 -10.77
C GLY A 31 -15.03 3.34 -9.33
N LYS A 32 -14.19 2.44 -8.82
CA LYS A 32 -13.63 2.50 -7.48
C LYS A 32 -12.26 3.20 -7.50
N THR A 33 -12.05 4.09 -6.54
CA THR A 33 -10.75 4.73 -6.33
C THR A 33 -9.93 3.93 -5.34
N PHE A 34 -8.69 3.63 -5.71
CA PHE A 34 -7.69 3.01 -4.88
C PHE A 34 -6.62 4.07 -4.57
N VAL A 35 -6.25 4.17 -3.30
CA VAL A 35 -5.25 5.11 -2.81
C VAL A 35 -4.13 4.29 -2.18
N THR A 36 -2.90 4.61 -2.53
CA THR A 36 -1.70 3.93 -2.03
C THR A 36 -0.68 4.99 -1.63
N GLU A 37 -0.16 4.87 -0.43
CA GLU A 37 0.89 5.72 0.10
C GLU A 37 2.26 5.21 -0.38
N ILE A 38 3.12 6.12 -0.82
CA ILE A 38 4.48 5.84 -1.28
C ILE A 38 5.47 6.39 -0.25
N TYR A 39 6.37 5.52 0.18
CA TYR A 39 7.46 5.83 1.10
C TYR A 39 8.78 5.47 0.44
N PHE A 40 9.69 6.42 0.30
CA PHE A 40 11.04 6.16 -0.17
C PHE A 40 11.94 5.79 1.01
N ASP A 41 12.85 4.84 0.79
CA ASP A 41 13.97 4.69 1.71
C ASP A 41 14.80 5.99 1.64
N LYS A 42 15.13 6.57 2.80
CA LYS A 42 15.97 7.78 2.87
C LYS A 42 17.34 7.57 2.22
N LYS A 43 17.79 6.32 2.07
CA LYS A 43 19.02 5.95 1.38
C LYS A 43 18.87 5.78 -0.13
N SER A 44 17.66 5.80 -0.69
CA SER A 44 17.43 5.55 -2.11
C SER A 44 17.83 6.70 -3.04
N LYS A 45 18.38 7.81 -2.51
CA LYS A 45 18.80 8.99 -3.27
C LYS A 45 19.85 8.71 -4.33
N GLU A 46 20.62 7.64 -4.17
CA GLU A 46 21.66 7.21 -5.13
C GLU A 46 21.08 6.35 -6.27
N THR A 47 19.80 5.98 -6.19
CA THR A 47 19.17 4.99 -7.07
C THR A 47 18.10 5.55 -8.00
N PHE A 48 17.61 6.77 -7.76
CA PHE A 48 16.54 7.41 -8.54
C PHE A 48 16.92 8.85 -8.89
#